data_AF-A0AAJ2NG26-F1
#
_entry.id   AF-A0AAJ2NG26-F1
#
_cell.length_a   1.000
_cell.length_b   1.000
_cell.length_c   1.000
_cell.angle_alpha   90.00
_cell.angle_beta   90.00
_cell.angle_gamma   90.00
#
_symmetry.space_group_name_H-M   'P 1'
#
loop_
_entity.id
_entity.type
_entity.pdbx_description
1 polymer ?
#
loop_
_entity_poly.entity_id
_entity_poly.type
_entity_poly.pdbx_seq_one_letter_code
_entity_poly.pdbx_strand_id
1 'polypeptide(L)'
;MSTNLIWSGKVEAKNAEAINTGITLKPGEIITILASGWAKNGSETFALTAPQGRIPREGETLAVRNPSLLARIGKEEYPVGNHKYRWSVPAEGALSLIFADGKDQYKDNSGEFSVEVYREADITAAPSEPYEDLTNFERDNWNNWQAGPAGHDLYLVDTSTRAVEFITKPGKNHAGEILKKTLSGLTAGHEYTWTVKVARIIGKYEAPKISLRADGKDISAPLELKQANEWVTLSGKFKATGSNAQLVIVSHVAASMGNDFRIKELKIKG
;
A
#
# COMPACT_ATOMS: atom_id res chain seq x y z
N MET A 1 10.21 -5.96 16.52
CA MET A 1 11.40 -5.81 15.65
C MET A 1 10.92 -5.41 14.27
N SER A 2 11.60 -4.47 13.60
CA SER A 2 11.22 -4.06 12.24
C SER A 2 11.34 -5.25 11.30
N THR A 3 10.30 -5.55 10.53
CA THR A 3 10.28 -6.60 9.48
C THR A 3 11.32 -6.37 8.38
N ASN A 4 11.93 -5.17 8.36
CA ASN A 4 12.85 -4.74 7.33
C ASN A 4 14.32 -5.01 7.67
N LEU A 5 14.67 -5.27 8.94
CA LEU A 5 16.04 -5.67 9.32
C LEU A 5 16.26 -7.11 8.86
N ILE A 6 17.05 -7.30 7.81
CA ILE A 6 17.27 -8.61 7.19
C ILE A 6 18.61 -9.24 7.60
N TRP A 7 19.54 -8.45 8.12
CA TRP A 7 20.77 -8.96 8.72
C TRP A 7 21.35 -7.94 9.69
N SER A 8 21.94 -8.42 10.78
CA SER A 8 22.81 -7.64 11.65
C SER A 8 23.98 -8.49 12.10
N GLY A 9 25.14 -7.86 12.24
CA GLY A 9 26.35 -8.58 12.61
C GLY A 9 27.56 -7.68 12.74
N LYS A 10 28.69 -8.31 13.02
CA LYS A 10 29.99 -7.65 13.19
C LYS A 10 30.86 -7.88 11.97
N VAL A 11 31.57 -6.84 11.56
CA VAL A 11 32.63 -6.90 10.55
C VAL A 11 33.97 -6.67 11.22
N GLU A 12 34.68 -7.75 11.52
CA GLU A 12 35.97 -7.71 12.21
C GLU A 12 37.08 -7.23 11.29
N ALA A 13 37.89 -6.27 11.76
CA ALA A 13 38.95 -5.68 10.95
C ALA A 13 40.09 -6.65 10.62
N LYS A 14 40.24 -7.71 11.42
CA LYS A 14 41.26 -8.76 11.25
C LYS A 14 40.87 -9.82 10.23
N ASN A 15 39.60 -9.88 9.84
CA ASN A 15 39.13 -10.88 8.88
C ASN A 15 39.41 -10.41 7.45
N ALA A 16 40.32 -11.09 6.77
CA ALA A 16 40.64 -10.84 5.36
C ALA A 16 39.53 -11.33 4.42
N GLU A 17 38.67 -12.23 4.88
CA GLU A 17 37.58 -12.78 4.10
C GLU A 17 36.30 -11.94 4.26
N ALA A 18 35.51 -11.89 3.19
CA ALA A 18 34.21 -11.24 3.22
C ALA A 18 33.25 -12.02 4.14
N ILE A 19 32.49 -11.30 4.96
CA ILE A 19 31.46 -11.89 5.81
C ILE A 19 30.21 -12.11 4.96
N ASN A 20 29.89 -13.38 4.73
CA ASN A 20 28.68 -13.76 4.02
C ASN A 20 27.45 -13.47 4.89
N THR A 21 26.55 -12.63 4.37
CA THR A 21 25.32 -12.26 5.09
C THR A 21 24.18 -13.27 4.93
N GLY A 22 24.31 -14.21 3.98
CA GLY A 22 23.22 -15.11 3.58
C GLY A 22 22.13 -14.43 2.74
N ILE A 23 22.23 -13.12 2.49
CA ILE A 23 21.27 -12.36 1.69
C ILE A 23 21.62 -12.48 0.21
N THR A 24 20.64 -12.82 -0.63
CA THR A 24 20.72 -12.65 -2.09
C THR A 24 19.87 -11.46 -2.50
N LEU A 25 20.43 -10.60 -3.36
CA LEU A 25 19.82 -9.36 -3.84
C LEU A 25 19.61 -9.41 -5.35
N LYS A 26 18.53 -8.79 -5.82
CA LYS A 26 18.25 -8.56 -7.24
C LYS A 26 18.49 -7.11 -7.63
N PRO A 27 18.79 -6.82 -8.92
CA PRO A 27 18.88 -5.44 -9.41
C PRO A 27 17.58 -4.68 -9.14
N GLY A 28 17.69 -3.44 -8.68
CA GLY A 28 16.56 -2.57 -8.39
C GLY A 28 15.97 -2.71 -6.97
N GLU A 29 16.28 -3.78 -6.22
CA GLU A 29 15.92 -3.86 -4.79
C GLU A 29 16.47 -2.65 -4.05
N ILE A 30 15.72 -2.12 -3.08
CA ILE A 30 16.19 -1.01 -2.26
C ILE A 30 16.62 -1.54 -0.90
N ILE A 31 17.89 -1.31 -0.56
CA ILE A 31 18.43 -1.67 0.76
C ILE A 31 19.01 -0.45 1.47
N THR A 32 19.05 -0.50 2.79
CA THR A 32 19.80 0.44 3.62
C THR A 32 20.84 -0.33 4.42
N ILE A 33 22.12 0.05 4.29
CA ILE A 33 23.19 -0.47 5.14
C ILE A 33 23.57 0.65 6.10
N LEU A 34 23.57 0.36 7.40
CA LEU A 34 24.06 1.26 8.45
C LEU A 34 25.23 0.60 9.16
N ALA A 35 26.32 1.34 9.35
CA ALA A 35 27.51 0.86 10.01
C ALA A 35 27.97 1.85 11.07
N SER A 36 28.43 1.32 12.18
CA SER A 36 28.96 2.09 13.30
C SER A 36 30.11 1.36 13.97
N GLY A 37 30.81 2.05 14.87
CA GLY A 37 31.95 1.49 15.60
C GLY A 37 33.29 1.98 15.07
N TRP A 38 34.34 1.43 15.65
CA TRP A 38 35.72 1.82 15.42
C TRP A 38 36.60 0.59 15.35
N ALA A 39 37.58 0.67 14.46
CA ALA A 39 38.59 -0.35 14.27
C ALA A 39 39.96 0.32 14.05
N LYS A 40 41.00 -0.50 13.98
CA LYS A 40 42.32 -0.11 13.52
C LYS A 40 42.71 -0.94 12.30
N ASN A 41 43.24 -0.26 11.29
CA ASN A 41 43.82 -0.88 10.09
C ASN A 41 45.36 -0.90 10.15
N GLY A 42 45.89 -1.09 11.35
CA GLY A 42 47.32 -1.06 11.65
C GLY A 42 47.60 -1.06 13.16
N SER A 43 48.84 -1.37 13.52
CA SER A 43 49.28 -1.42 14.93
C SER A 43 49.43 -0.04 15.60
N GLU A 44 49.58 1.03 14.83
CA GLU A 44 49.87 2.35 15.36
C GLU A 44 48.68 2.97 16.09
N THR A 45 48.97 3.95 16.95
CA THR A 45 47.94 4.68 17.69
C THR A 45 47.05 5.54 16.78
N PHE A 46 47.60 6.03 15.67
CA PHE A 46 46.88 6.85 14.69
C PHE A 46 46.14 6.03 13.61
N ALA A 47 46.23 4.70 13.62
CA ALA A 47 45.60 3.82 12.62
C ALA A 47 44.08 3.64 12.84
N LEU A 48 43.44 4.55 13.59
CA LEU A 48 42.03 4.46 13.91
C LEU A 48 41.19 4.77 12.67
N THR A 49 40.19 3.92 12.42
CA THR A 49 39.26 4.05 11.31
C THR A 49 37.83 3.80 11.76
N ALA A 50 36.92 4.59 11.21
CA ALA A 50 35.49 4.31 11.24
C ALA A 50 35.08 3.74 9.87
N PRO A 51 33.82 3.29 9.68
CA PRO A 51 33.40 2.71 8.40
C PRO A 51 33.67 3.63 7.20
N GLN A 52 33.52 4.96 7.37
CA GLN A 52 33.80 5.94 6.32
C GLN A 52 35.27 6.07 5.91
N GLY A 53 36.21 5.44 6.62
CA GLY A 53 37.65 5.54 6.35
C GLY A 53 38.48 5.97 7.56
N ARG A 54 39.81 5.94 7.37
CA ARG A 54 40.77 6.41 8.38
C ARG A 54 40.58 7.88 8.73
N ILE A 55 40.84 8.22 9.99
CA ILE A 55 40.88 9.62 10.41
C ILE A 55 42.07 10.33 9.73
N PRO A 56 41.86 11.50 9.11
CA PRO A 56 42.95 12.33 8.59
C PRO A 56 43.91 12.76 9.71
N ARG A 57 45.21 12.79 9.41
CA ARG A 57 46.20 13.27 10.39
C ARG A 57 46.21 14.80 10.44
N GLU A 58 46.72 15.35 11.53
CA GLU A 58 46.96 16.79 11.65
C GLU A 58 47.79 17.29 10.47
N GLY A 59 47.32 18.35 9.82
CA GLY A 59 47.95 18.92 8.62
C GLY A 59 47.64 18.21 7.30
N GLU A 60 46.97 17.04 7.30
CA GLU A 60 46.46 16.44 6.06
C GLU A 60 45.18 17.16 5.61
N THR A 61 45.09 17.49 4.32
CA THR A 61 43.85 17.99 3.72
C THR A 61 42.75 16.95 3.83
N LEU A 62 41.53 17.39 4.19
CA LEU A 62 40.33 16.55 4.17
C LEU A 62 39.99 16.17 2.72
N ALA A 63 40.56 15.05 2.24
CA ALA A 63 40.20 14.45 0.96
C ALA A 63 39.17 13.34 1.17
N VAL A 64 38.32 13.13 0.17
CA VAL A 64 37.42 11.96 0.12
C VAL A 64 38.30 10.71 0.10
N ARG A 65 38.17 9.86 1.11
CA ARG A 65 38.93 8.61 1.22
C ARG A 65 38.06 7.43 0.82
N ASN A 66 38.72 6.35 0.39
CA ASN A 66 38.06 5.07 0.24
C ASN A 66 37.51 4.62 1.60
N PRO A 67 36.22 4.26 1.69
CA PRO A 67 35.66 3.73 2.91
C PRO A 67 36.33 2.44 3.37
N SER A 68 36.40 2.26 4.68
CA SER A 68 36.91 1.03 5.31
C SER A 68 35.85 -0.07 5.38
N LEU A 69 34.60 0.21 5.03
CA LEU A 69 33.56 -0.80 4.85
C LEU A 69 33.10 -0.84 3.39
N LEU A 70 33.18 -2.02 2.77
CA LEU A 70 32.65 -2.30 1.45
C LEU A 70 31.53 -3.34 1.52
N ALA A 71 30.63 -3.28 0.55
CA ALA A 71 29.69 -4.34 0.23
C ALA A 71 30.15 -5.02 -1.06
N ARG A 72 30.21 -6.34 -1.07
CA ARG A 72 30.38 -7.13 -2.29
C ARG A 72 29.04 -7.74 -2.66
N ILE A 73 28.60 -7.51 -3.90
CA ILE A 73 27.39 -8.12 -4.47
C ILE A 73 27.82 -8.95 -5.68
N GLY A 74 27.73 -10.27 -5.55
CA GLY A 74 28.30 -11.17 -6.55
C GLY A 74 29.82 -11.00 -6.64
N LYS A 75 30.30 -10.43 -7.76
CA LYS A 75 31.75 -10.21 -8.00
C LYS A 75 32.19 -8.75 -7.84
N GLU A 76 31.25 -7.82 -7.71
CA GLU A 76 31.54 -6.38 -7.67
C GLU A 76 31.56 -5.86 -6.23
N GLU A 77 32.44 -4.89 -5.97
CA GLU A 77 32.59 -4.24 -4.67
C GLU A 77 32.14 -2.79 -4.75
N TYR A 78 31.42 -2.35 -3.71
CA TYR A 78 30.84 -1.02 -3.62
C TYR A 78 31.24 -0.38 -2.28
N PRO A 79 31.70 0.89 -2.30
CA PRO A 79 32.03 1.62 -1.08
C PRO A 79 30.75 1.88 -0.27
N VAL A 80 30.72 1.46 1.00
CA VAL A 80 29.56 1.69 1.89
C VAL A 80 29.83 2.86 2.83
N GLY A 81 30.95 2.83 3.56
CA GLY A 81 31.17 3.81 4.61
C GLY A 81 30.22 3.65 5.79
N ASN A 82 29.83 4.76 6.41
CA ASN A 82 28.87 4.74 7.52
C ASN A 82 27.48 4.29 7.09
N HIS A 83 27.10 4.55 5.84
CA HIS A 83 25.81 4.13 5.34
C HIS A 83 25.72 4.10 3.82
N LYS A 84 24.84 3.22 3.34
CA LYS A 84 24.17 3.31 2.04
C LYS A 84 22.69 3.44 2.32
N TYR A 85 22.12 4.63 2.21
CA TYR A 85 20.71 4.86 2.51
C TYR A 85 19.85 4.71 1.26
N ARG A 86 18.81 3.88 1.35
CA ARG A 86 17.89 3.56 0.23
C ARG A 86 18.62 3.33 -1.10
N TRP A 87 19.67 2.52 -1.03
CA TRP A 87 20.51 2.21 -2.16
C TRP A 87 19.81 1.20 -3.06
N SER A 88 19.61 1.60 -4.32
CA SER A 88 19.15 0.68 -5.37
C SER A 88 20.29 -0.25 -5.76
N VAL A 89 20.05 -1.54 -5.55
CA VAL A 89 21.00 -2.61 -5.83
C VAL A 89 21.32 -2.61 -7.34
N PRO A 90 22.60 -2.48 -7.73
CA PRO A 90 22.98 -2.32 -9.13
C PRO A 90 23.01 -3.64 -9.92
N ALA A 91 23.21 -4.77 -9.26
CA ALA A 91 23.41 -6.07 -9.88
C ALA A 91 22.89 -7.21 -9.00
N GLU A 92 22.62 -8.37 -9.60
CA GLU A 92 22.22 -9.56 -8.87
C GLU A 92 23.40 -10.20 -8.15
N GLY A 93 23.19 -10.70 -6.93
CA GLY A 93 24.16 -11.55 -6.26
C GLY A 93 23.98 -11.67 -4.76
N ALA A 94 24.80 -12.55 -4.16
CA ALA A 94 24.91 -12.65 -2.72
C ALA A 94 25.62 -11.41 -2.16
N LEU A 95 25.07 -10.83 -1.08
CA LEU A 95 25.69 -9.74 -0.33
C LEU A 95 26.70 -10.29 0.67
N SER A 96 27.92 -9.77 0.63
CA SER A 96 28.93 -9.96 1.67
C SER A 96 29.50 -8.61 2.09
N LEU A 97 29.96 -8.50 3.33
CA LEU A 97 30.53 -7.28 3.89
C LEU A 97 32.03 -7.46 4.15
N ILE A 98 32.81 -6.43 3.85
CA ILE A 98 34.28 -6.51 3.86
C ILE A 98 34.84 -5.31 4.61
N PHE A 99 35.74 -5.58 5.55
CA PHE A 99 36.65 -4.55 6.05
C PHE A 99 37.72 -4.29 4.99
N ALA A 100 37.78 -3.06 4.46
CA ALA A 100 38.68 -2.69 3.39
C ALA A 100 40.08 -2.44 3.94
N ASP A 101 41.04 -3.25 3.53
CA ASP A 101 42.45 -3.01 3.74
C ASP A 101 43.29 -3.52 2.57
N GLY A 102 44.58 -3.19 2.56
CA GLY A 102 45.52 -3.72 1.59
C GLY A 102 45.57 -5.25 1.63
N LYS A 103 45.83 -5.86 0.47
CA LYS A 103 46.07 -7.30 0.39
C LYS A 103 47.17 -7.68 1.38
N ASP A 104 46.89 -8.67 2.24
CA ASP A 104 47.77 -9.17 3.29
C ASP A 104 48.05 -8.19 4.47
N GLN A 105 47.33 -7.08 4.58
CA GLN A 105 47.48 -6.08 5.67
C GLN A 105 46.57 -6.32 6.89
N TYR A 106 45.91 -7.47 6.99
CA TYR A 106 44.91 -7.72 8.04
C TYR A 106 45.52 -8.17 9.39
N LYS A 107 46.81 -8.51 9.43
CA LYS A 107 47.43 -9.20 10.57
C LYS A 107 47.48 -8.34 11.84
N ASP A 108 47.73 -7.05 11.68
CA ASP A 108 47.83 -6.06 12.76
C ASP A 108 46.56 -5.23 12.95
N ASN A 109 45.49 -5.58 12.24
CA ASN A 109 44.18 -4.98 12.43
C ASN A 109 43.52 -5.44 13.73
N SER A 110 42.69 -4.57 14.28
CA SER A 110 41.93 -4.85 15.51
C SER A 110 40.62 -4.08 15.56
N GLY A 111 39.68 -4.54 16.38
CA GLY A 111 38.33 -3.97 16.46
C GLY A 111 37.42 -4.43 15.33
N GLU A 112 36.25 -3.81 15.26
CA GLU A 112 35.13 -4.28 14.44
C GLU A 112 34.13 -3.15 14.17
N PHE A 113 33.34 -3.32 13.12
CA PHE A 113 32.14 -2.51 12.87
C PHE A 113 30.87 -3.29 13.19
N SER A 114 29.92 -2.64 13.83
CA SER A 114 28.55 -3.15 13.96
C SER A 114 27.75 -2.69 12.75
N VAL A 115 27.21 -3.65 11.99
CA VAL A 115 26.52 -3.37 10.73
C VAL A 115 25.11 -3.95 10.74
N GLU A 116 24.18 -3.16 10.25
CA GLU A 116 22.78 -3.54 10.05
C GLU A 116 22.43 -3.37 8.57
N VAL A 117 21.75 -4.36 8.01
CA VAL A 117 21.22 -4.33 6.65
C VAL A 117 19.71 -4.41 6.73
N TYR A 118 19.08 -3.36 6.25
CA TYR A 118 17.65 -3.26 6.08
C TYR A 118 17.31 -3.45 4.60
N ARG A 119 16.29 -4.23 4.31
CA ARG A 119 15.65 -4.27 3.00
C ARG A 119 14.38 -3.45 3.09
N GLU A 120 14.25 -2.46 2.23
CA GLU A 120 12.95 -1.83 2.02
C GLU A 120 12.06 -2.93 1.46
N ALA A 121 11.00 -3.27 2.19
CA ALA A 121 10.00 -4.19 1.66
C ALA A 121 9.64 -3.72 0.25
N ASP A 122 9.57 -4.67 -0.70
CA ASP A 122 9.10 -4.37 -2.05
C ASP A 122 7.87 -3.46 -1.92
N ILE A 123 7.98 -2.20 -2.36
CA ILE A 123 6.81 -1.30 -2.40
C ILE A 123 5.74 -1.88 -3.34
N THR A 124 6.09 -2.92 -4.11
CA THR A 124 5.22 -3.74 -4.94
C THR A 124 4.71 -5.03 -4.27
N ALA A 125 5.19 -5.44 -3.09
CA ALA A 125 4.82 -6.70 -2.44
C ALA A 125 4.47 -6.62 -0.94
N ALA A 126 4.33 -5.43 -0.36
CA ALA A 126 3.42 -5.30 0.78
C ALA A 126 1.99 -5.54 0.26
N PRO A 127 1.11 -6.26 0.98
CA PRO A 127 -0.30 -6.06 0.73
C PRO A 127 -0.52 -4.57 0.98
N SER A 128 -0.90 -3.81 -0.07
CA SER A 128 -1.54 -2.53 0.15
C SER A 128 -2.56 -2.76 1.25
N GLU A 129 -2.67 -1.87 2.25
CA GLU A 129 -3.79 -1.98 3.18
C GLU A 129 -5.05 -2.31 2.37
N PRO A 130 -5.81 -3.35 2.76
CA PRO A 130 -6.93 -3.81 1.97
C PRO A 130 -7.77 -2.58 1.68
N TYR A 131 -7.94 -2.29 0.39
CA TYR A 131 -8.63 -1.09 -0.04
C TYR A 131 -10.03 -1.17 0.56
N GLU A 132 -10.40 -0.18 1.38
CA GLU A 132 -11.74 -0.11 1.97
C GLU A 132 -12.32 1.28 1.77
N ASP A 133 -13.47 1.35 1.09
CA ASP A 133 -14.33 2.53 1.06
C ASP A 133 -15.65 2.15 1.72
N LEU A 134 -16.00 2.85 2.80
CA LEU A 134 -17.23 2.63 3.56
C LEU A 134 -18.05 3.91 3.59
N THR A 135 -19.34 3.78 3.27
CA THR A 135 -20.34 4.82 3.46
C THR A 135 -21.46 4.27 4.33
N ASN A 136 -21.53 4.76 5.57
CA ASN A 136 -22.56 4.43 6.55
C ASN A 136 -23.54 5.58 6.80
N PHE A 137 -23.39 6.70 6.08
CA PHE A 137 -24.24 7.89 6.18
C PHE A 137 -24.29 8.55 7.56
N GLU A 138 -23.31 8.28 8.44
CA GLU A 138 -23.26 8.93 9.74
C GLU A 138 -22.94 10.43 9.61
N ARG A 139 -23.64 11.25 10.40
CA ARG A 139 -23.37 12.70 10.49
C ARG A 139 -23.46 13.41 9.14
N ASP A 140 -24.50 13.10 8.38
CA ASP A 140 -24.72 13.66 7.05
C ASP A 140 -23.59 13.39 6.02
N ASN A 141 -22.75 12.37 6.25
CA ASN A 141 -21.63 12.08 5.38
C ASN A 141 -22.03 11.18 4.19
N TRP A 142 -22.15 11.79 3.02
CA TRP A 142 -22.39 11.10 1.76
C TRP A 142 -21.16 10.41 1.17
N ASN A 143 -19.96 10.61 1.72
CA ASN A 143 -18.70 10.06 1.21
C ASN A 143 -18.55 10.17 -0.33
N ASN A 144 -18.80 11.38 -0.84
CA ASN A 144 -18.78 11.73 -2.28
C ASN A 144 -19.80 11.01 -3.18
N TRP A 145 -20.76 10.26 -2.62
CA TRP A 145 -21.92 9.80 -3.38
C TRP A 145 -22.80 10.97 -3.79
N GLN A 146 -23.33 10.91 -5.00
CA GLN A 146 -24.17 11.95 -5.59
C GLN A 146 -25.40 11.31 -6.24
N ALA A 147 -26.46 12.10 -6.37
CA ALA A 147 -27.62 11.72 -7.16
C ALA A 147 -27.21 11.40 -8.61
N GLY A 148 -27.70 10.28 -9.14
CA GLY A 148 -27.69 10.01 -10.57
C GLY A 148 -28.87 10.71 -11.28
N PRO A 149 -28.94 10.67 -12.63
CA PRO A 149 -30.05 11.24 -13.39
C PRO A 149 -31.47 10.82 -12.96
N ALA A 150 -31.66 9.62 -12.41
CA ALA A 150 -32.94 9.17 -11.86
C ALA A 150 -33.02 9.33 -10.32
N GLY A 151 -31.93 9.75 -9.66
CA GLY A 151 -31.80 9.94 -8.22
C GLY A 151 -32.41 11.23 -7.69
N HIS A 152 -33.63 11.54 -8.09
CA HIS A 152 -34.35 12.68 -7.52
C HIS A 152 -34.88 12.36 -6.11
N ASP A 153 -35.18 13.38 -5.30
CA ASP A 153 -35.80 13.23 -3.97
C ASP A 153 -35.09 12.20 -3.05
N LEU A 154 -33.75 12.23 -3.03
CA LEU A 154 -32.96 11.44 -2.08
C LEU A 154 -32.92 12.15 -0.73
N TYR A 155 -33.32 11.46 0.33
CA TYR A 155 -33.36 12.01 1.68
C TYR A 155 -32.47 11.20 2.62
N LEU A 156 -31.61 11.87 3.37
CA LEU A 156 -30.86 11.21 4.42
C LEU A 156 -31.72 11.05 5.68
N VAL A 157 -31.71 9.86 6.26
CA VAL A 157 -32.39 9.55 7.52
C VAL A 157 -31.33 9.15 8.56
N ASP A 158 -30.84 10.13 9.32
CA ASP A 158 -29.67 10.01 10.22
C ASP A 158 -30.00 9.45 11.63
N THR A 159 -31.25 9.51 12.08
CA THR A 159 -31.58 9.28 13.51
C THR A 159 -31.57 7.81 13.95
N SER A 160 -32.11 6.87 13.16
CA SER A 160 -32.18 5.44 13.56
C SER A 160 -31.76 4.46 12.46
N THR A 161 -31.96 4.83 11.20
CA THR A 161 -31.77 3.92 10.07
C THR A 161 -30.43 4.12 9.38
N ARG A 162 -29.90 5.36 9.40
CA ARG A 162 -28.64 5.80 8.76
C ARG A 162 -28.60 5.34 7.31
N ALA A 163 -29.57 5.81 6.56
CA ALA A 163 -29.81 5.40 5.19
C ALA A 163 -30.20 6.61 4.33
N VAL A 164 -30.01 6.45 3.03
CA VAL A 164 -30.64 7.31 2.03
C VAL A 164 -31.94 6.66 1.60
N GLU A 165 -33.04 7.41 1.65
CA GLU A 165 -34.32 7.01 1.08
C GLU A 165 -34.47 7.59 -0.32
N PHE A 166 -34.91 6.76 -1.25
CA PHE A 166 -35.39 7.18 -2.55
C PHE A 166 -36.92 7.08 -2.56
N ILE A 167 -37.59 8.23 -2.62
CA ILE A 167 -39.04 8.35 -2.60
C ILE A 167 -39.54 8.73 -3.99
N THR A 168 -40.34 7.86 -4.57
CA THR A 168 -40.94 8.06 -5.89
C THR A 168 -42.14 9.00 -5.81
N LYS A 169 -42.30 9.84 -6.85
CA LYS A 169 -43.32 10.88 -6.93
C LYS A 169 -43.85 10.99 -8.36
N PRO A 170 -45.16 11.18 -8.57
CA PRO A 170 -45.72 11.35 -9.91
C PRO A 170 -44.98 12.41 -10.74
N GLY A 171 -44.83 12.14 -12.04
CA GLY A 171 -44.25 13.09 -13.00
C GLY A 171 -42.72 13.16 -13.02
N LYS A 172 -42.01 12.19 -12.41
CA LYS A 172 -40.54 12.10 -12.47
C LYS A 172 -40.09 10.74 -13.01
N ASN A 173 -38.86 10.66 -13.50
CA ASN A 173 -38.27 9.41 -13.95
C ASN A 173 -37.67 8.63 -12.76
N HIS A 174 -38.16 7.42 -12.53
CA HIS A 174 -37.75 6.56 -11.41
C HIS A 174 -36.84 5.39 -11.80
N ALA A 175 -36.65 5.18 -13.10
CA ALA A 175 -35.79 4.13 -13.64
C ALA A 175 -34.46 4.71 -14.15
N GLY A 176 -33.37 4.00 -13.88
CA GLY A 176 -32.01 4.41 -14.23
C GLY A 176 -31.14 4.62 -13.01
N GLU A 177 -30.11 5.45 -13.18
CA GLU A 177 -29.06 5.68 -12.19
C GLU A 177 -29.56 6.53 -11.03
N ILE A 178 -29.62 5.96 -9.83
CA ILE A 178 -30.15 6.60 -8.63
C ILE A 178 -29.05 7.26 -7.83
N LEU A 179 -27.97 6.53 -7.56
CA LEU A 179 -26.84 7.02 -6.78
C LEU A 179 -25.55 6.65 -7.49
N LYS A 180 -24.62 7.59 -7.60
CA LYS A 180 -23.33 7.39 -8.27
C LYS A 180 -22.15 7.94 -7.48
N LYS A 181 -20.98 7.34 -7.67
CA LYS A 181 -19.71 7.80 -7.10
C LYS A 181 -18.57 7.48 -8.05
N THR A 182 -17.64 8.41 -8.21
CA THR A 182 -16.32 8.11 -8.77
C THR A 182 -15.42 7.67 -7.63
N LEU A 183 -15.09 6.38 -7.63
CA LEU A 183 -14.14 5.78 -6.70
C LEU A 183 -12.71 6.06 -7.20
N SER A 184 -11.78 6.32 -6.30
CA SER A 184 -10.37 6.61 -6.61
C SER A 184 -9.42 5.78 -5.74
N GLY A 185 -8.15 5.72 -6.12
CA GLY A 185 -7.13 4.94 -5.41
C GLY A 185 -7.17 3.44 -5.70
N LEU A 186 -7.75 3.06 -6.84
CA LEU A 186 -7.80 1.67 -7.28
C LEU A 186 -6.49 1.22 -7.93
N THR A 187 -6.24 -0.08 -7.91
CA THR A 187 -5.12 -0.75 -8.57
C THR A 187 -5.63 -1.41 -9.83
N ALA A 188 -5.12 -0.99 -10.98
CA ALA A 188 -5.49 -1.58 -12.27
C ALA A 188 -5.22 -3.09 -12.27
N GLY A 189 -6.19 -3.86 -12.74
CA GLY A 189 -6.12 -5.32 -12.77
C GLY A 189 -6.55 -6.00 -11.47
N HIS A 190 -6.80 -5.26 -10.39
CA HIS A 190 -7.27 -5.81 -9.13
C HIS A 190 -8.81 -5.98 -9.12
N GLU A 191 -9.30 -7.03 -8.47
CA GLU A 191 -10.74 -7.28 -8.31
C GLU A 191 -11.23 -6.69 -6.98
N TYR A 192 -12.31 -5.91 -7.05
CA TYR A 192 -12.97 -5.31 -5.91
C TYR A 192 -14.36 -5.91 -5.73
N THR A 193 -14.77 -6.11 -4.48
CA THR A 193 -16.14 -6.49 -4.11
C THR A 193 -16.86 -5.27 -3.58
N TRP A 194 -18.05 -5.00 -4.12
CA TRP A 194 -18.94 -3.94 -3.64
C TRP A 194 -20.21 -4.56 -3.09
N THR A 195 -20.54 -4.24 -1.84
CA THR A 195 -21.81 -4.59 -1.18
C THR A 195 -22.60 -3.36 -0.81
N VAL A 196 -23.92 -3.46 -0.85
CA VAL A 196 -24.87 -2.46 -0.35
C VAL A 196 -26.05 -3.14 0.33
N LYS A 197 -26.58 -2.55 1.41
CA LYS A 197 -27.85 -2.96 1.99
C LYS A 197 -28.99 -2.11 1.44
N VAL A 198 -30.02 -2.78 0.96
CA VAL A 198 -31.23 -2.15 0.44
C VAL A 198 -32.47 -2.71 1.10
N ALA A 199 -33.50 -1.88 1.28
CA ALA A 199 -34.78 -2.31 1.83
C ALA A 199 -35.94 -1.56 1.18
N ARG A 200 -37.02 -2.25 0.87
CA ARG A 200 -38.26 -1.62 0.41
C ARG A 200 -38.91 -0.86 1.55
N ILE A 201 -39.46 0.32 1.28
CA ILE A 201 -40.11 1.14 2.31
C ILE A 201 -41.55 0.65 2.56
N ILE A 202 -42.35 0.47 1.50
CA ILE A 202 -43.74 0.02 1.60
C ILE A 202 -43.94 -1.32 0.87
N GLY A 203 -44.61 -2.28 1.51
CA GLY A 203 -44.91 -3.60 0.90
C GLY A 203 -46.14 -3.60 0.00
N LYS A 204 -46.40 -2.51 -0.73
CA LYS A 204 -47.59 -2.31 -1.56
C LYS A 204 -47.21 -1.83 -2.96
N TYR A 205 -48.05 -2.14 -3.94
CA TYR A 205 -47.87 -1.78 -5.35
C TYR A 205 -46.60 -2.40 -5.97
N GLU A 206 -46.03 -1.76 -6.99
CA GLU A 206 -44.88 -2.29 -7.73
C GLU A 206 -43.64 -2.34 -6.84
N ALA A 207 -42.96 -3.48 -6.84
CA ALA A 207 -41.79 -3.69 -5.99
C ALA A 207 -40.54 -3.06 -6.61
N PRO A 208 -39.66 -2.41 -5.82
CA PRO A 208 -38.39 -1.93 -6.34
C PRO A 208 -37.55 -3.08 -6.89
N LYS A 209 -36.88 -2.83 -8.01
CA LYS A 209 -35.92 -3.75 -8.61
C LYS A 209 -34.60 -3.03 -8.83
N ILE A 210 -33.53 -3.47 -8.16
CA ILE A 210 -32.28 -2.71 -8.02
C ILE A 210 -31.07 -3.54 -8.47
N SER A 211 -30.12 -2.93 -9.18
CA SER A 211 -28.83 -3.56 -9.51
C SER A 211 -27.63 -2.63 -9.23
N LEU A 212 -26.44 -3.21 -9.26
CA LEU A 212 -25.16 -2.50 -9.19
C LEU A 212 -24.47 -2.48 -10.56
N ARG A 213 -23.80 -1.37 -10.84
CA ARG A 213 -23.02 -1.17 -12.06
C ARG A 213 -21.66 -0.54 -11.73
N ALA A 214 -20.62 -1.00 -12.41
CA ALA A 214 -19.28 -0.41 -12.38
C ALA A 214 -18.80 -0.12 -13.81
N ASP A 215 -18.34 1.10 -14.08
CA ASP A 215 -17.84 1.55 -15.39
C ASP A 215 -18.80 1.20 -16.56
N GLY A 216 -20.08 1.46 -16.36
CA GLY A 216 -21.12 1.18 -17.35
C GLY A 216 -21.57 -0.27 -17.45
N LYS A 217 -20.94 -1.21 -16.74
CA LYS A 217 -21.25 -2.65 -16.78
C LYS A 217 -21.99 -3.12 -15.54
N ASP A 218 -23.06 -3.89 -15.71
CA ASP A 218 -23.79 -4.47 -14.58
C ASP A 218 -22.91 -5.52 -13.87
N ILE A 219 -22.76 -5.39 -12.56
CA ILE A 219 -21.93 -6.28 -11.72
C ILE A 219 -22.76 -7.14 -10.76
N SER A 220 -24.07 -6.91 -10.74
CA SER A 220 -25.05 -7.74 -10.04
C SER A 220 -26.27 -7.95 -10.94
N ALA A 221 -26.96 -9.07 -10.76
CA ALA A 221 -28.31 -9.22 -11.32
C ALA A 221 -29.28 -8.23 -10.65
N PRO A 222 -30.34 -7.78 -11.34
CA PRO A 222 -31.40 -7.01 -10.72
C PRO A 222 -32.13 -7.81 -9.62
N LEU A 223 -32.18 -7.24 -8.42
CA LEU A 223 -32.84 -7.81 -7.24
C LEU A 223 -34.18 -7.11 -7.00
N GLU A 224 -35.27 -7.89 -6.97
CA GLU A 224 -36.60 -7.40 -6.58
C GLU A 224 -36.76 -7.44 -5.05
N LEU A 225 -37.13 -6.31 -4.44
CA LEU A 225 -37.37 -6.19 -3.00
C LEU A 225 -38.83 -6.49 -2.70
N LYS A 226 -39.14 -7.67 -2.15
CA LYS A 226 -40.53 -8.12 -1.98
C LYS A 226 -41.18 -7.60 -0.71
N GLN A 227 -40.51 -7.78 0.43
CA GLN A 227 -41.06 -7.45 1.74
C GLN A 227 -40.71 -6.03 2.19
N ALA A 228 -41.62 -5.40 2.91
CA ALA A 228 -41.39 -4.09 3.52
C ALA A 228 -40.37 -4.19 4.66
N ASN A 229 -39.44 -3.24 4.74
CA ASN A 229 -38.45 -3.11 5.81
C ASN A 229 -37.50 -4.30 5.98
N GLU A 230 -37.49 -5.25 5.04
CA GLU A 230 -36.50 -6.32 4.99
C GLU A 230 -35.21 -5.81 4.34
N TRP A 231 -34.11 -5.84 5.10
CA TRP A 231 -32.79 -5.49 4.59
C TRP A 231 -32.16 -6.66 3.85
N VAL A 232 -31.90 -6.47 2.56
CA VAL A 232 -31.21 -7.43 1.72
C VAL A 232 -29.86 -6.85 1.30
N THR A 233 -28.83 -7.70 1.25
CA THR A 233 -27.51 -7.30 0.76
C THR A 233 -27.42 -7.59 -0.73
N LEU A 234 -27.17 -6.56 -1.53
CA LEU A 234 -26.81 -6.68 -2.93
C LEU A 234 -25.28 -6.63 -3.04
N SER A 235 -24.71 -7.50 -3.86
CA SER A 235 -23.26 -7.65 -3.99
C SER A 235 -22.87 -7.80 -5.46
N GLY A 236 -21.72 -7.25 -5.82
CA GLY A 236 -21.12 -7.39 -7.14
C GLY A 236 -19.60 -7.30 -7.07
N LYS A 237 -18.95 -7.79 -8.11
CA LYS A 237 -17.50 -7.74 -8.26
C LYS A 237 -17.13 -7.02 -9.54
N PHE A 238 -16.09 -6.21 -9.50
CA PHE A 238 -15.55 -5.55 -10.68
C PHE A 238 -14.03 -5.55 -10.65
N LYS A 239 -13.41 -5.64 -11.83
CA LYS A 239 -11.97 -5.54 -12.00
C LYS A 239 -11.64 -4.11 -12.41
N ALA A 240 -10.84 -3.40 -11.62
CA ALA A 240 -10.46 -2.03 -11.95
C ALA A 240 -9.60 -1.99 -13.22
N THR A 241 -9.86 -1.03 -14.11
CA THR A 241 -9.09 -0.84 -15.35
C THR A 241 -8.03 0.25 -15.22
N GLY A 242 -8.10 1.05 -14.15
CA GLY A 242 -7.20 2.15 -13.84
C GLY A 242 -7.29 2.51 -12.36
N SER A 243 -6.91 3.74 -12.02
CA SER A 243 -6.95 4.23 -10.64
C SER A 243 -8.32 4.72 -10.17
N ASN A 244 -9.31 4.74 -11.06
CA ASN A 244 -10.66 5.17 -10.76
C ASN A 244 -11.69 4.20 -11.37
N ALA A 245 -12.88 4.15 -10.77
CA ALA A 245 -14.04 3.47 -11.34
C ALA A 245 -15.32 4.23 -11.00
N GLN A 246 -16.29 4.27 -11.90
CA GLN A 246 -17.62 4.83 -11.63
C GLN A 246 -18.56 3.74 -11.11
N LEU A 247 -19.06 3.92 -9.88
CA LEU A 247 -20.03 3.03 -9.25
C LEU A 247 -21.42 3.64 -9.32
N VAL A 248 -22.43 2.82 -9.65
CA VAL A 248 -23.81 3.25 -9.81
C VAL A 248 -24.80 2.24 -9.23
N ILE A 249 -25.77 2.71 -8.46
CA ILE A 249 -26.97 1.97 -8.06
C ILE A 249 -28.08 2.30 -9.06
N VAL A 250 -28.68 1.27 -9.66
CA VAL A 250 -29.68 1.40 -10.73
C VAL A 250 -31.03 0.89 -10.26
N SER A 251 -32.08 1.70 -10.44
CA SER A 251 -33.48 1.27 -10.35
C SER A 251 -33.98 0.81 -11.72
N HIS A 252 -34.67 -0.32 -11.76
CA HIS A 252 -35.26 -0.89 -12.99
C HIS A 252 -36.76 -0.65 -13.09
N VAL A 253 -37.34 0.11 -12.16
CA VAL A 253 -38.79 0.33 -12.06
C VAL A 253 -39.08 1.81 -12.24
N ALA A 254 -40.00 2.13 -13.15
CA ALA A 254 -40.38 3.50 -13.47
C ALA A 254 -41.65 3.96 -12.71
N ALA A 255 -42.32 3.07 -11.98
CA ALA A 255 -43.56 3.39 -11.29
C ALA A 255 -43.35 4.34 -10.10
N SER A 256 -44.30 5.25 -9.91
CA SER A 256 -44.30 6.25 -8.83
C SER A 256 -44.98 5.78 -7.55
N MET A 257 -45.43 4.53 -7.49
CA MET A 257 -46.12 3.94 -6.36
C MET A 257 -45.49 2.59 -6.03
N GLY A 258 -44.95 2.46 -4.81
CA GLY A 258 -44.39 1.20 -4.31
C GLY A 258 -42.89 1.03 -4.51
N ASN A 259 -42.30 1.74 -5.46
CA ASN A 259 -40.88 1.71 -5.82
C ASN A 259 -40.00 2.56 -4.87
N ASP A 260 -40.41 2.66 -3.62
CA ASP A 260 -39.71 3.43 -2.60
C ASP A 260 -38.77 2.49 -1.84
N PHE A 261 -37.51 2.88 -1.71
CA PHE A 261 -36.50 2.04 -1.07
C PHE A 261 -35.44 2.85 -0.32
N ARG A 262 -34.72 2.14 0.55
CA ARG A 262 -33.63 2.67 1.36
C ARG A 262 -32.32 2.03 0.93
N ILE A 263 -31.23 2.78 1.05
CA ILE A 263 -29.85 2.36 0.79
C ILE A 263 -29.00 2.67 2.02
N LYS A 264 -28.21 1.71 2.50
CA LYS A 264 -27.19 1.93 3.54
C LYS A 264 -26.00 0.99 3.42
N GLU A 265 -24.95 1.28 4.18
CA GLU A 265 -23.75 0.44 4.29
C GLU A 265 -23.15 0.09 2.92
N LEU A 266 -22.82 1.12 2.12
CA LEU A 266 -22.12 0.94 0.87
C LEU A 266 -20.65 0.66 1.19
N LYS A 267 -20.17 -0.52 0.82
CA LYS A 267 -18.85 -1.00 1.21
C LYS A 267 -18.12 -1.59 0.02
N ILE A 268 -16.94 -1.07 -0.28
CA ILE A 268 -16.04 -1.57 -1.32
C ILE A 268 -14.80 -2.13 -0.64
N LYS A 269 -14.39 -3.34 -1.05
CA LYS A 269 -13.18 -4.02 -0.57
C LYS A 269 -12.33 -4.54 -1.72
N GLY A 270 -11.01 -4.39 -1.62
CA GLY A 270 -10.02 -4.90 -2.57
C GLY A 270 -8.78 -5.39 -1.86
#